data_AF-A0A2J4YTP1-F1
#
_entry.id   AF-A0A2J4YTP1-F1
#
_cell.length_a   1.000
_cell.length_b   1.000
_cell.length_c   1.000
_cell.angle_alpha   90.00
_cell.angle_beta   90.00
_cell.angle_gamma   90.00
#
_symmetry.space_group_name_H-M   'P 1'
#
loop_
_entity.id
_entity.type
_entity.pdbx_description
1 polymer ?
#
loop_
_entity_poly.entity_id
_entity_poly.type
_entity_poly.pdbx_seq_one_letter_code
_entity_poly.pdbx_strand_id
1 'polypeptide(L)' 'RRLLSNIVYEFQRALPREEAQEAGYGLAALIDGLWLRAALSGKPLDKARAETLAEHFISQYLPPTSH' A
#
# COMPACT_ATOMS: atom_id res chain seq x y z
N ARG A 1 4.30 -13.58 1.44
CA ARG A 1 5.08 -13.51 0.16
C ARG A 1 4.21 -13.12 -1.04
N ARG A 2 3.09 -13.80 -1.34
CA ARG A 2 2.25 -13.48 -2.52
C ARG A 2 1.73 -12.04 -2.59
N LEU A 3 1.27 -11.47 -1.47
CA LEU A 3 0.76 -10.08 -1.43
C LEU A 3 1.82 -9.07 -1.88
N LEU A 4 3.00 -9.09 -1.27
CA LEU A 4 4.10 -8.18 -1.62
C LEU A 4 4.51 -8.31 -3.09
N SER A 5 4.66 -9.54 -3.59
CA SER A 5 5.02 -9.76 -5.00
C SER A 5 3.97 -9.21 -5.96
N ASN A 6 2.68 -9.34 -5.64
CA ASN A 6 1.60 -8.76 -6.45
C ASN A 6 1.63 -7.23 -6.41
N ILE A 7 1.81 -6.64 -5.22
CA ILE A 7 1.88 -5.19 -5.06
C ILE A 7 3.05 -4.61 -5.87
N VAL A 8 4.25 -5.18 -5.72
CA VAL A 8 5.44 -4.74 -6.45
C VAL A 8 5.25 -4.90 -7.96
N TYR A 9 4.62 -5.99 -8.40
CA TYR A 9 4.32 -6.21 -9.81
C TYR A 9 3.40 -5.12 -10.38
N GLU A 10 2.36 -4.71 -9.66
CA GLU A 10 1.49 -3.62 -10.11
C GLU A 10 2.21 -2.28 -10.15
N PHE A 11 3.06 -1.97 -9.15
CA PHE A 11 3.87 -0.75 -9.17
C PHE A 11 4.86 -0.71 -10.33
N GLN A 12 5.45 -1.85 -10.71
CA GLN A 12 6.38 -1.93 -11.85
C GLN A 12 5.75 -1.56 -13.20
N ARG A 13 4.42 -1.52 -13.30
CA ARG A 13 3.72 -1.08 -14.50
C ARG A 13 3.75 0.43 -14.68
N ALA A 14 3.95 1.18 -13.59
CA ALA A 14 3.96 2.63 -13.57
C ALA A 14 5.31 3.23 -13.15
N LEU A 15 6.18 2.46 -12.51
CA LEU A 15 7.43 2.92 -11.90
C LEU A 15 8.64 2.08 -12.33
N PRO A 16 9.85 2.66 -12.30
CA PRO A 16 11.09 1.90 -12.37
C PRO A 16 11.13 0.82 -11.29
N ARG A 17 11.85 -0.27 -11.58
CA ARG A 17 11.89 -1.47 -10.73
C ARG A 17 12.23 -1.18 -9.27
N GLU A 18 13.21 -0.31 -9.04
CA GLU A 18 13.71 0.02 -7.70
C GLU A 18 12.67 0.80 -6.90
N GLU A 19 12.08 1.84 -7.50
CA GLU A 19 10.96 2.60 -6.93
C GLU A 19 9.73 1.73 -6.68
N ALA A 20 9.41 0.83 -7.60
CA ALA A 20 8.29 -0.10 -7.43
C ALA A 20 8.50 -1.09 -6.27
N GLN A 21 9.74 -1.50 -6.02
CA GLN A 21 10.08 -2.31 -4.86
C GLN A 21 9.88 -1.51 -3.59
N GLU A 22 10.45 -0.30 -3.49
CA GLU A 22 10.27 0.57 -2.33
C GLU A 22 8.80 0.88 -2.04
N ALA A 23 8.05 1.30 -3.06
CA ALA A 23 6.61 1.56 -2.95
C ALA A 23 5.85 0.31 -2.47
N GLY A 24 6.20 -0.87 -3.00
CA GLY A 24 5.55 -2.12 -2.61
C GLY A 24 5.87 -2.54 -1.18
N TYR A 25 7.10 -2.34 -0.71
CA TYR A 25 7.46 -2.55 0.69
C TYR A 25 6.74 -1.55 1.61
N GLY A 26 6.66 -0.29 1.21
CA GLY A 26 5.95 0.75 1.97
C GLY A 26 4.46 0.45 2.12
N LEU A 27 3.78 0.05 1.04
CA LEU A 27 2.37 -0.32 1.09
C LEU A 27 2.14 -1.58 1.94
N ALA A 28 3.01 -2.58 1.84
CA ALA A 28 2.93 -3.77 2.69
C ALA A 28 3.09 -3.41 4.18
N ALA A 29 4.06 -2.57 4.53
CA ALA A 29 4.27 -2.10 5.89
C ALA A 29 3.09 -1.27 6.42
N LEU A 30 2.44 -0.46 5.57
CA LEU A 30 1.22 0.27 5.92
C LEU A 30 0.07 -0.69 6.27
N ILE A 31 -0.16 -1.70 5.44
CA ILE A 31 -1.19 -2.72 5.68
C ILE A 31 -0.90 -3.45 7.00
N ASP A 32 0.34 -3.88 7.21
CA ASP A 32 0.75 -4.57 8.45
C ASP A 32 0.56 -3.67 9.68
N GLY A 33 0.91 -2.38 9.60
CA GLY A 33 0.72 -1.41 10.68
C GLY A 33 -0.75 -1.15 11.01
N LEU A 34 -1.63 -1.15 10.01
CA LEU A 34 -3.09 -1.04 10.20
C LEU A 34 -3.64 -2.26 10.94
N TRP A 35 -3.21 -3.46 10.55
CA TRP A 35 -3.58 -4.70 11.24
C TRP A 35 -3.06 -4.75 12.67
N LEU A 36 -1.80 -4.37 12.89
CA LEU A 36 -1.19 -4.32 14.22
C LEU A 36 -1.94 -3.36 15.15
N ARG A 37 -2.32 -2.17 14.65
CA ARG A 37 -3.11 -1.21 15.42
C ARG A 37 -4.48 -1.76 15.80
N ALA A 38 -5.16 -2.44 14.88
CA ALA A 38 -6.45 -3.09 15.17
C ALA A 38 -6.29 -4.17 16.26
N ALA A 39 -5.30 -5.04 16.11
CA ALA A 39 -5.00 -6.10 17.08
C ALA A 39 -4.70 -5.56 18.49
N LEU A 40 -3.90 -4.50 18.59
CA LEU A 40 -3.55 -3.89 19.88
C LEU A 40 -4.70 -3.09 20.52
N SER A 41 -5.55 -2.47 19.70
CA SER A 41 -6.68 -1.68 20.20
C SER A 41 -7.89 -2.52 20.61
N GLY A 42 -7.92 -3.81 20.26
CA GLY A 42 -9.08 -4.68 20.45
C GLY A 42 -10.31 -4.28 19.64
N LYS A 43 -10.17 -3.31 18.72
CA LYS A 43 -11.24 -2.82 17.85
C LYS A 43 -11.06 -3.44 16.45
N PRO A 44 -12.18 -3.71 15.75
CA PRO A 44 -12.10 -4.16 14.38
C PRO A 44 -11.38 -3.13 13.51
N LEU A 45 -10.64 -3.61 12.50
CA LEU A 45 -10.03 -2.75 11.51
C LEU A 45 -11.12 -1.98 10.76
N ASP A 46 -11.02 -0.65 10.77
CA ASP A 46 -11.83 0.20 9.90
C ASP A 46 -11.35 0.05 8.46
N LYS A 47 -12.06 -0.80 7.70
CA LYS A 47 -11.73 -1.15 6.32
C LYS A 47 -11.77 0.07 5.40
N ALA A 48 -12.77 0.94 5.54
CA ALA A 48 -12.90 2.12 4.71
C ALA A 48 -11.71 3.06 4.90
N ARG A 49 -11.32 3.29 6.16
CA ARG A 49 -10.13 4.10 6.46
C ARG A 49 -8.83 3.45 5.98
N ALA A 50 -8.73 2.12 6.08
CA ALA A 50 -7.57 1.39 5.58
C ALA A 50 -7.44 1.51 4.05
N GLU A 51 -8.55 1.41 3.32
CA GLU A 51 -8.61 1.59 1.86
C GLU A 51 -8.21 3.01 1.47
N THR A 52 -8.79 4.04 2.10
CA THR A 52 -8.42 5.44 1.82
C THR A 52 -6.94 5.73 2.07
N LEU A 53 -6.34 5.17 3.13
CA LEU A 53 -4.92 5.34 3.41
C LEU A 53 -4.04 4.63 2.37
N ALA A 54 -4.43 3.43 1.94
CA ALA A 54 -3.72 2.70 0.90
C ALA A 54 -3.79 3.42 -0.45
N GLU A 55 -4.97 3.91 -0.85
CA GLU A 55 -5.17 4.69 -2.07
C GLU A 55 -4.35 5.98 -2.05
N HIS A 56 -4.39 6.72 -0.93
CA HIS A 56 -3.60 7.93 -0.77
C HIS A 56 -2.10 7.62 -0.91
N PHE A 57 -1.61 6.57 -0.25
CA PHE A 57 -0.22 6.15 -0.37
C PHE A 57 0.15 5.81 -1.83
N ILE A 58 -0.67 5.01 -2.52
CA ILE A 58 -0.46 4.66 -3.93
C ILE A 58 -0.40 5.92 -4.81
N SER A 59 -1.28 6.89 -4.58
CA SER A 59 -1.33 8.15 -5.34
C SER A 59 -0.08 9.01 -5.19
N GLN A 60 0.72 8.84 -4.12
CA GLN A 60 1.98 9.56 -3.96
C GLN A 60 3.08 9.05 -4.88
N TYR A 61 2.98 7.79 -5.32
CA TYR A 61 3.95 7.16 -6.21
C TYR A 61 3.49 7.16 -7.66
N LEU A 62 2.20 7.32 -7.92
CA LEU A 62 1.70 7.45 -9.29
C LEU A 62 1.73 8.91 -9.73
N PRO A 63 2.21 9.23 -10.95
CA PRO A 63 2.04 10.57 -11.48
C PRO A 63 0.54 10.90 -11.52
N PRO A 64 0.15 12.19 -11.34
CA PRO A 64 -1.24 12.58 -11.52
C PRO A 64 -1.68 12.08 -12.90
N THR A 65 -2.75 11.29 -12.92
CA THR A 65 -3.37 10.81 -14.16
C THR A 65 -3.62 12.03 -15.03
N SER A 66 -2.78 12.19 -16.05
CA SER A 66 -3.00 13.20 -17.08
C SER A 66 -4.24 12.76 -17.82
N HIS A 67 -5.36 13.39 -17.47
CA HIS A 67 -6.61 13.33 -18.21
C HIS A 67 -6.45 14.08 -19.54
#